data_AF-R2SR75-F1
#
_entry.id   AF-R2SR75-F1
#
_cell.length_a   1.000
_cell.length_b   1.000
_cell.length_c   1.000
_cell.angle_alpha   90.00
_cell.angle_beta   90.00
_cell.angle_gamma   90.00
#
_symmetry.space_group_name_H-M   'P 1'
#
loop_
_entity.id
_entity.type
_entity.pdbx_description
1 polymer ?
#
loop_
_entity_poly.entity_id
_entity_poly.type
_entity_poly.pdbx_seq_one_letter_code
_entity_poly.pdbx_strand_id
1 'polypeptide(L)'
;MQVQSHDFFVERALFYLGEAYRSSLGNQEVEDFIKSNNFSALRPTYGINIVDFHLFEREDPAIRKFALLDLDSHKLLQAHQGDELIILCFFSLKNKIIDQNSPAFLWQQFFRTGEVPDNAPDYLKEAQKKTNYYSLDEEEQKMIMNMNKAKMINDAVMSTAVRKAEERGIKEGADMRSVDIALNLLKMGLSVEQVAVGTGLAIKEIEEIRNSLQ
;
A
#
# COMPACT_ATOMS: atom_id res chain seq x y z
N MET A 1 6.85 1.03 7.52
CA MET A 1 7.36 1.57 6.24
C MET A 1 6.82 0.71 5.12
N GLN A 2 6.18 1.31 4.11
CA GLN A 2 5.62 0.60 2.97
C GLN A 2 6.58 0.73 1.77
N VAL A 3 7.07 -0.41 1.28
CA VAL A 3 8.06 -0.45 0.19
C VAL A 3 7.39 -0.51 -1.18
N GLN A 4 6.31 -1.29 -1.30
CA GLN A 4 5.58 -1.44 -2.57
C GLN A 4 4.29 -0.63 -2.58
N SER A 5 4.00 -0.03 -3.72
CA SER A 5 2.69 0.57 -3.96
C SER A 5 1.64 -0.53 -4.00
N HIS A 6 0.64 -0.44 -3.14
CA HIS A 6 -0.54 -1.30 -3.18
C HIS A 6 -1.75 -0.41 -3.45
N ASP A 7 -2.74 -0.97 -4.13
CA ASP A 7 -4.03 -0.32 -4.31
C ASP A 7 -4.63 0.09 -2.96
N PHE A 8 -5.37 1.19 -2.98
CA PHE A 8 -6.08 1.75 -1.82
C PHE A 8 -5.19 2.05 -0.60
N PHE A 9 -3.93 2.44 -0.81
CA PHE A 9 -3.01 2.74 0.28
C PHE A 9 -3.48 3.90 1.16
N VAL A 10 -4.02 4.97 0.56
CA VAL A 10 -4.49 6.17 1.28
C VAL A 10 -5.67 5.81 2.18
N GLU A 11 -6.62 5.03 1.67
CA GLU A 11 -7.81 4.57 2.37
C GLU A 11 -7.41 3.67 3.55
N ARG A 12 -6.45 2.76 3.36
CA ARG A 12 -5.94 1.92 4.45
C ARG A 12 -5.21 2.74 5.51
N ALA A 13 -4.42 3.74 5.11
CA ALA A 13 -3.73 4.63 6.04
C ALA A 13 -4.74 5.42 6.90
N LEU A 14 -5.81 5.92 6.28
CA LEU A 14 -6.90 6.59 6.99
C LEU A 14 -7.67 5.63 7.92
N PHE A 15 -7.94 4.40 7.46
CA PHE A 15 -8.59 3.37 8.27
C PHE A 15 -7.79 3.07 9.54
N TYR A 16 -6.47 2.86 9.43
CA TYR A 16 -5.61 2.62 10.60
C TYR A 16 -5.52 3.83 11.53
N LEU A 17 -5.54 5.05 10.99
CA LEU A 17 -5.58 6.27 11.79
C LEU A 17 -6.88 6.38 12.59
N GLY A 18 -8.03 6.04 11.98
CA GLY A 18 -9.32 5.97 12.66
C GLY A 18 -9.34 4.93 13.78
N GLU A 19 -8.80 3.74 13.54
CA GLU A 19 -8.68 2.70 14.57
C GLU A 19 -7.75 3.13 15.72
N ALA A 20 -6.63 3.78 15.41
CA ALA A 20 -5.72 4.32 16.43
C ALA A 20 -6.42 5.39 17.28
N TYR A 21 -7.17 6.31 16.68
CA TYR A 21 -7.98 7.28 17.43
C TYR A 21 -8.99 6.58 18.34
N ARG A 22 -9.72 5.60 17.81
CA ARG A 22 -10.72 4.82 18.56
C ARG A 22 -10.11 4.01 19.71
N SER A 23 -8.86 3.57 19.60
CA SER A 23 -8.21 2.67 20.56
C SER A 23 -8.17 3.22 22.00
N SER A 24 -8.20 4.54 22.15
CA SER A 24 -8.18 5.21 23.45
C SER A 24 -9.56 5.29 24.13
N LEU A 25 -10.64 4.91 23.45
CA LEU A 25 -12.00 4.99 24.00
C LEU A 25 -12.14 4.19 25.30
N GLY A 26 -12.58 4.87 26.37
CA GLY A 26 -12.78 4.25 27.68
C GLY A 26 -11.49 3.86 28.41
N ASN A 27 -10.31 4.28 27.92
CA ASN A 27 -9.06 4.10 28.66
C ASN A 27 -9.09 4.92 29.96
N GLN A 28 -9.07 4.24 31.11
CA GLN A 28 -9.16 4.86 32.43
C GLN A 28 -7.80 5.34 32.97
N GLU A 29 -6.70 4.97 32.30
CA GLU A 29 -5.34 5.34 32.72
C GLU A 29 -4.95 6.75 32.25
N VAL A 30 -5.77 7.41 31.43
CA VAL A 30 -5.49 8.78 30.99
C VAL A 30 -5.84 9.79 32.09
N GLU A 31 -5.00 10.81 32.23
CA GLU A 31 -5.05 11.79 33.34
C GLU A 31 -6.43 12.46 33.49
N ASP A 32 -7.03 12.89 32.37
CA ASP A 32 -8.32 13.60 32.35
C ASP A 32 -9.53 12.68 32.10
N PHE A 33 -9.51 11.43 32.56
CA PHE A 33 -10.63 10.51 32.38
C PHE A 33 -11.86 10.91 33.22
N ILE A 34 -13.04 10.90 32.59
CA ILE A 34 -14.33 11.19 33.23
C ILE A 34 -15.08 9.87 33.35
N LYS A 35 -15.29 9.40 34.58
CA LYS A 35 -15.89 8.08 34.89
C LYS A 35 -17.24 7.80 34.20
N SER A 36 -18.01 8.85 33.89
CA SER A 36 -19.32 8.75 33.22
C SER A 36 -19.28 9.03 31.71
N ASN A 37 -18.10 9.28 31.13
CA ASN A 37 -17.97 9.63 29.72
C ASN A 37 -16.72 8.99 29.10
N ASN A 38 -16.87 7.82 28.49
CA ASN A 38 -15.78 7.11 27.83
C ASN A 38 -15.10 7.92 26.70
N PHE A 39 -15.79 8.88 26.09
CA PHE A 39 -15.22 9.73 25.05
C PHE A 39 -14.20 10.72 25.60
N SER A 40 -14.20 11.01 26.90
CA SER A 40 -13.16 11.87 27.51
C SER A 40 -11.77 11.22 27.45
N ALA A 41 -11.72 9.90 27.20
CA ALA A 41 -10.48 9.18 27.01
C ALA A 41 -9.88 9.36 25.60
N LEU A 42 -10.67 9.83 24.63
CA LEU A 42 -10.19 10.02 23.27
C LEU A 42 -9.06 11.05 23.23
N ARG A 43 -8.04 10.76 22.43
CA ARG A 43 -6.86 11.63 22.29
C ARG A 43 -6.61 12.00 20.83
N PRO A 44 -6.14 13.23 20.57
CA PRO A 44 -5.59 13.60 19.28
C PRO A 44 -4.65 12.53 18.73
N THR A 45 -4.78 12.18 17.46
CA THR A 45 -4.02 11.07 16.86
C THR A 45 -3.29 11.49 15.59
N TYR A 46 -2.01 11.14 15.54
CA TYR A 46 -1.09 11.45 14.44
C TYR A 46 -0.68 10.15 13.77
N GLY A 47 -1.10 9.95 12.52
CA GLY A 47 -0.67 8.82 11.68
C GLY A 47 0.52 9.21 10.82
N ILE A 48 1.68 8.58 11.01
CA ILE A 48 2.88 8.82 10.20
C ILE A 48 3.12 7.64 9.27
N ASN A 49 2.96 7.87 7.97
CA ASN A 49 3.12 6.86 6.92
C ASN A 49 4.42 7.10 6.16
N ILE A 50 5.41 6.23 6.37
CA ILE A 50 6.69 6.29 5.64
C ILE A 50 6.60 5.40 4.40
N VAL A 51 6.81 5.96 3.22
CA VAL A 51 6.66 5.29 1.92
C VAL A 51 7.92 5.38 1.06
N ASP A 52 8.30 4.27 0.40
CA ASP A 52 9.41 4.22 -0.56
C ASP A 52 8.94 4.17 -2.03
N PHE A 53 7.84 4.82 -2.33
CA PHE A 53 7.30 4.98 -3.69
C PHE A 53 6.66 6.37 -3.83
N HIS A 54 6.44 6.80 -5.07
CA HIS A 54 5.76 8.07 -5.34
C HIS A 54 4.25 7.89 -5.14
N LEU A 55 3.77 8.23 -3.93
CA LEU A 55 2.34 8.25 -3.61
C LEU A 55 1.64 9.49 -4.20
N PHE A 56 2.37 10.59 -4.29
CA PHE A 56 1.92 11.85 -4.89
C PHE A 56 2.89 12.27 -6.01
N GLU A 57 2.75 13.49 -6.53
CA GLU A 57 3.58 14.00 -7.61
C GLU A 57 5.06 14.05 -7.19
N ARG A 58 5.96 13.96 -8.18
CA ARG A 58 7.41 13.91 -7.90
C ARG A 58 7.95 15.24 -7.39
N GLU A 59 7.27 16.32 -7.78
CA GLU A 59 7.51 17.70 -7.44
C GLU A 59 6.82 18.10 -6.12
N ASP A 60 6.12 17.18 -5.46
CA ASP A 60 5.59 17.44 -4.13
C ASP A 60 6.68 17.38 -3.04
N PRO A 61 6.49 18.11 -1.93
CA PRO A 61 7.32 17.97 -0.74
C PRO A 61 7.39 16.52 -0.24
N ALA A 62 8.54 16.13 0.30
CA ALA A 62 8.74 14.81 0.87
C ALA A 62 7.83 14.54 2.08
N ILE A 63 7.39 15.58 2.77
CA ILE A 63 6.49 15.47 3.92
C ILE A 63 5.21 16.21 3.57
N ARG A 64 4.10 15.48 3.55
CA ARG A 64 2.76 16.03 3.35
C ARG A 64 1.90 15.70 4.56
N LYS A 65 1.24 16.71 5.10
CA LYS A 65 0.33 16.58 6.25
C LYS A 65 -1.08 16.94 5.80
N PHE A 66 -2.04 16.14 6.23
CA PHE A 66 -3.46 16.31 5.95
C PHE A 66 -4.20 16.30 7.29
N ALA A 67 -5.14 17.22 7.45
CA ALA A 67 -5.93 17.41 8.66
C ALA A 67 -7.38 17.70 8.29
N LEU A 68 -8.26 17.67 9.29
CA LEU A 68 -9.67 18.04 9.14
C LEU A 68 -9.81 19.56 9.23
N LEU A 69 -10.49 20.14 8.24
CA LEU A 69 -10.66 21.59 8.07
C LEU A 69 -12.15 21.91 7.89
N ASP A 70 -12.56 23.05 8.43
CA ASP A 70 -13.80 23.72 8.00
C ASP A 70 -13.62 24.26 6.58
N LEU A 71 -14.53 23.93 5.66
CA LEU A 71 -14.35 24.22 4.23
C LEU A 71 -14.53 25.69 3.87
N ASP A 72 -15.29 26.45 4.67
CA ASP A 72 -15.51 27.87 4.40
C ASP A 72 -14.38 28.72 4.99
N SER A 73 -14.11 28.55 6.29
CA SER A 73 -13.12 29.34 7.02
C SER A 73 -11.69 28.80 6.91
N HIS A 74 -11.51 27.57 6.40
CA HIS A 74 -10.24 26.86 6.32
C HIS A 74 -9.56 26.67 7.68
N LYS A 75 -10.32 26.77 8.78
CA LYS A 75 -9.82 26.55 10.14
C LYS A 75 -9.74 25.06 10.44
N LEU A 76 -8.69 24.66 11.16
CA LEU A 76 -8.50 23.28 11.59
C LEU A 76 -9.56 22.88 12.62
N LEU A 77 -10.07 21.66 12.49
CA LEU A 77 -10.92 21.07 13.52
C LEU A 77 -10.05 20.67 14.72
N GLN A 78 -10.26 21.39 15.83
CA GLN A 78 -9.52 21.18 17.07
C GLN A 78 -10.25 20.21 17.99
N ALA A 79 -9.47 19.43 18.74
CA ALA A 79 -9.92 18.67 19.89
C ALA A 79 -10.29 19.60 21.04
N HIS A 80 -10.90 19.04 22.09
CA HIS A 80 -11.33 19.79 23.27
C HIS A 80 -10.21 20.59 23.93
N GLN A 81 -8.97 20.08 23.88
CA GLN A 81 -7.78 20.72 24.45
C GLN A 81 -7.09 21.73 23.52
N GLY A 82 -7.64 21.96 22.31
CA GLY A 82 -7.11 22.92 21.33
C GLY A 82 -6.14 22.34 20.31
N ASP A 83 -5.67 21.10 20.50
CA ASP A 83 -4.82 20.40 19.54
C ASP A 83 -5.57 19.98 18.27
N GLU A 84 -4.84 19.68 17.20
CA GLU A 84 -5.39 19.12 15.96
C GLU A 84 -5.97 17.72 16.22
N LEU A 85 -7.25 17.50 15.91
CA LEU A 85 -7.92 16.25 16.30
C LEU A 85 -7.30 15.00 15.64
N ILE A 86 -7.05 15.08 14.33
CA ILE A 86 -6.49 14.00 13.53
C ILE A 86 -5.52 14.59 12.51
N ILE A 87 -4.31 14.03 12.43
CA ILE A 87 -3.35 14.34 11.37
C ILE A 87 -2.89 13.07 10.68
N LEU A 88 -3.01 13.07 9.35
CA LEU A 88 -2.45 12.06 8.48
C LEU A 88 -1.22 12.62 7.77
N CYS A 89 -0.06 12.07 8.10
CA CYS A 89 1.23 12.46 7.54
C CYS A 89 1.75 11.37 6.60
N PHE A 90 2.23 11.79 5.43
CA PHE A 90 2.96 10.95 4.50
C PHE A 90 4.39 11.48 4.36
N PHE A 91 5.34 10.61 4.65
CA PHE A 91 6.76 10.88 4.52
C PHE A 91 7.35 10.01 3.40
N SER A 92 7.58 10.61 2.24
CA SER A 92 8.15 9.98 1.06
C SER A 92 9.67 9.93 1.15
N LEU A 93 10.24 8.75 0.94
CA LEU A 93 11.68 8.54 0.81
C LEU A 93 12.19 8.81 -0.62
N LYS A 94 11.28 8.89 -1.61
CA LYS A 94 11.62 9.13 -3.02
C LYS A 94 11.63 10.61 -3.40
N ASN A 95 10.74 11.41 -2.79
CA ASN A 95 10.61 12.83 -3.09
C ASN A 95 11.82 13.60 -2.51
N LYS A 96 12.38 14.51 -3.31
CA LYS A 96 13.64 15.21 -2.99
C LYS A 96 13.43 16.59 -2.37
N ILE A 97 12.21 17.12 -2.41
CA ILE A 97 11.89 18.44 -1.89
C ILE A 97 11.74 18.34 -0.38
N ILE A 98 12.83 18.58 0.32
CA ILE A 98 12.94 18.58 1.77
C ILE A 98 14.10 19.50 2.18
N ASP A 99 13.97 20.19 3.31
CA ASP A 99 15.06 21.00 3.85
C ASP A 99 16.21 20.10 4.30
N GLN A 100 17.37 20.24 3.65
CA GLN A 100 18.57 19.43 3.91
C GLN A 100 19.17 19.65 5.31
N ASN A 101 18.82 20.76 5.96
CA ASN A 101 19.24 21.04 7.33
C ASN A 101 18.23 20.54 8.37
N SER A 102 17.08 20.01 7.93
CA SER A 102 16.04 19.56 8.85
C SER A 102 16.35 18.19 9.46
N PRO A 103 15.91 17.93 10.71
CA PRO A 103 15.92 16.58 11.29
C PRO A 103 15.24 15.54 10.40
N ALA A 104 14.19 15.94 9.68
CA ALA A 104 13.46 15.04 8.80
C ALA A 104 14.27 14.60 7.59
N PHE A 105 15.15 15.45 7.04
CA PHE A 105 16.10 15.01 6.01
C PHE A 105 17.06 13.95 6.53
N LEU A 106 17.58 14.11 7.74
CA LEU A 106 18.47 13.11 8.35
C LEU A 106 17.75 11.76 8.54
N TRP A 107 16.50 11.79 9.01
CA TRP A 107 15.66 10.59 9.05
C TRP A 107 15.41 10.00 7.65
N GLN A 108 15.20 10.83 6.63
CA GLN A 108 15.04 10.37 5.25
C GLN A 108 16.27 9.61 4.76
N GLN A 109 17.46 10.13 5.04
CA GLN A 109 18.72 9.46 4.68
C GLN A 109 18.87 8.15 5.45
N PHE A 110 18.66 8.18 6.77
CA PHE A 110 18.75 6.99 7.62
C PHE A 110 17.81 5.87 7.15
N PHE A 111 16.53 6.17 6.86
CA PHE A 111 15.60 5.15 6.37
C PHE A 111 15.96 4.59 4.99
N ARG A 112 16.72 5.34 4.18
CA ARG A 112 17.14 4.91 2.84
C ARG A 112 18.43 4.10 2.84
N THR A 113 19.40 4.49 3.66
CA THR A 113 20.76 3.91 3.63
C THR A 113 21.04 3.00 4.81
N GLY A 114 20.35 3.20 5.94
CA GLY A 114 20.68 2.58 7.23
C GLY A 114 21.94 3.15 7.88
N GLU A 115 22.58 4.14 7.26
CA GLU A 115 23.84 4.72 7.73
C GLU A 115 23.57 5.94 8.62
N VAL A 116 24.34 6.04 9.71
CA VAL A 116 24.35 7.19 10.61
C VAL A 116 25.77 7.76 10.63
N PRO A 117 25.99 8.97 10.10
CA PRO A 117 27.30 9.63 10.19
C PRO A 117 27.77 9.81 11.64
N ASP A 118 29.09 9.84 11.86
CA ASP A 118 29.65 10.03 13.21
C ASP A 118 29.21 11.36 13.87
N ASN A 119 28.99 12.39 13.06
CA ASN A 119 28.49 13.70 13.49
C ASN A 119 26.96 13.79 13.57
N ALA A 120 26.23 12.68 13.39
CA ALA A 120 24.78 12.69 13.47
C ALA A 120 24.30 12.98 14.90
N PRO A 121 23.09 13.58 15.04
CA PRO A 121 22.46 13.79 16.33
C PRO A 121 22.25 12.49 17.12
N ASP A 122 22.24 12.60 18.45
CA ASP A 122 22.13 11.45 19.35
C ASP A 122 20.88 10.60 19.10
N TYR A 123 19.75 11.21 18.75
CA TYR A 123 18.52 10.46 18.46
C TYR A 123 18.67 9.49 17.28
N LEU A 124 19.51 9.78 16.28
CA LEU A 124 19.80 8.85 15.18
C LEU A 124 20.77 7.75 15.58
N LYS A 125 21.76 8.07 16.43
CA LYS A 125 22.67 7.07 16.99
C LYS A 125 21.90 6.08 17.86
N GLU A 126 20.96 6.55 18.67
CA GLU A 126 20.06 5.70 19.44
C GLU A 126 19.14 4.87 18.52
N ALA A 127 18.63 5.45 17.44
CA ALA A 127 17.86 4.70 16.44
C ALA A 127 18.70 3.57 15.81
N GLN A 128 19.95 3.84 15.44
CA GLN A 128 20.87 2.83 14.89
C GLN A 128 21.11 1.68 15.88
N LYS A 129 21.32 1.99 17.16
CA LYS A 129 21.48 0.97 18.21
C LYS A 129 20.25 0.07 18.34
N LYS A 130 19.05 0.65 18.24
CA LYS A 130 17.77 -0.08 18.30
C LYS A 130 17.50 -0.93 17.06
N THR A 131 18.07 -0.57 15.91
CA THR A 131 17.96 -1.39 14.68
C THR A 131 18.93 -2.57 14.63
N ASN A 132 19.90 -2.64 15.55
CA ASN A 132 20.84 -3.74 15.58
C ASN A 132 20.15 -5.02 16.05
N TYR A 133 19.91 -5.98 15.15
CA TYR A 133 19.26 -7.24 15.50
C TYR A 133 19.90 -7.95 16.70
N TYR A 134 21.22 -7.86 16.85
CA TYR A 134 21.96 -8.50 17.94
C TYR A 134 21.86 -7.77 19.28
N SER A 135 21.27 -6.57 19.33
CA SER A 135 20.96 -5.87 20.59
C SER A 135 19.55 -6.17 21.10
N LEU A 136 18.74 -6.92 20.34
CA LEU A 136 17.37 -7.29 20.69
C LEU A 136 17.33 -8.50 21.62
N ASP A 137 16.30 -8.59 22.46
CA ASP A 137 16.07 -9.74 23.32
C ASP A 137 15.58 -10.99 22.54
N GLU A 138 15.57 -12.16 23.19
CA GLU A 138 15.20 -13.42 22.54
C GLU A 138 13.76 -13.42 22.00
N GLU A 139 12.83 -12.75 22.67
CA GLU A 139 11.43 -12.68 22.24
C GLU A 139 11.29 -11.76 21.02
N GLU A 140 11.95 -10.60 21.02
CA GLU A 140 12.02 -9.68 19.88
C GLU A 140 12.65 -10.35 18.66
N GLN A 141 13.76 -11.07 18.84
CA GLN A 141 14.42 -11.84 17.77
C GLN A 141 13.48 -12.90 17.19
N LYS A 142 12.76 -13.63 18.05
CA LYS A 142 11.78 -14.64 17.63
C LYS A 142 10.59 -14.03 16.89
N MET A 143 10.10 -12.86 17.31
CA MET A 143 9.06 -12.13 16.58
C MET A 143 9.54 -11.74 15.18
N ILE A 144 10.74 -11.20 15.06
CA ILE A 144 11.35 -10.85 13.75
C ILE A 144 11.48 -12.09 12.87
N MET A 145 11.97 -13.21 13.41
CA MET A 145 12.10 -14.46 12.66
C MET A 145 10.74 -14.96 12.16
N ASN A 146 9.70 -14.89 13.00
CA ASN A 146 8.34 -15.27 12.62
C ASN A 146 7.77 -14.35 11.53
N MET A 147 7.98 -13.04 11.64
CA MET A 147 7.58 -12.07 10.61
C MET A 147 8.29 -12.35 9.28
N ASN A 148 9.59 -12.61 9.31
CA ASN A 148 10.37 -12.96 8.12
C ASN A 148 9.87 -14.26 7.48
N LYS A 149 9.59 -15.29 8.29
CA LYS A 149 9.02 -16.56 7.80
C LYS A 149 7.64 -16.35 7.17
N ALA A 150 6.77 -15.57 7.81
CA ALA A 150 5.44 -15.24 7.28
C ALA A 150 5.55 -14.50 5.93
N LYS A 151 6.49 -13.55 5.83
CA LYS A 151 6.81 -12.85 4.59
C LYS A 151 7.30 -13.80 3.50
N MET A 152 8.25 -14.68 3.79
CA MET A 152 8.76 -15.67 2.82
C MET A 152 7.65 -16.57 2.29
N ILE A 153 6.75 -17.02 3.16
CA ILE A 153 5.59 -17.83 2.76
C ILE A 153 4.66 -17.01 1.85
N ASN A 154 4.37 -15.76 2.23
CA ASN A 154 3.53 -14.87 1.42
C ASN A 154 4.13 -14.61 0.04
N ASP A 155 5.43 -14.32 -0.04
CA ASP A 155 6.15 -14.08 -1.29
C ASP A 155 6.09 -15.32 -2.21
N ALA A 156 6.25 -16.53 -1.64
CA ALA A 156 6.13 -17.78 -2.39
C ALA A 156 4.69 -18.04 -2.91
N VAL A 157 3.68 -17.76 -2.08
CA VAL A 157 2.27 -17.84 -2.47
C VAL A 157 1.96 -16.85 -3.59
N MET A 158 2.41 -15.60 -3.46
CA MET A 158 2.20 -14.56 -4.46
C MET A 158 2.90 -14.87 -5.78
N SER A 159 4.15 -15.32 -5.73
CA SER A 159 4.88 -15.77 -6.93
C SER A 159 4.14 -16.89 -7.67
N THR A 160 3.60 -17.86 -6.92
CA THR A 160 2.80 -18.94 -7.50
C THR A 160 1.49 -18.42 -8.12
N ALA A 161 0.82 -17.47 -7.46
CA ALA A 161 -0.41 -16.87 -7.95
C ALA A 161 -0.17 -16.07 -9.24
N VAL A 162 0.89 -15.26 -9.31
CA VAL A 162 1.28 -14.49 -10.50
C VAL A 162 1.56 -15.42 -11.67
N ARG A 163 2.40 -16.44 -11.49
CA ARG A 163 2.68 -17.42 -12.56
C ARG A 163 1.42 -18.08 -13.10
N LYS A 164 0.52 -18.52 -12.21
CA LYS A 164 -0.76 -19.13 -12.64
C LYS A 164 -1.66 -18.14 -13.36
N ALA A 165 -1.68 -16.87 -12.95
CA ALA A 165 -2.44 -15.82 -13.60
C ALA A 165 -1.88 -15.52 -15.01
N GLU A 166 -0.56 -15.48 -15.18
CA GLU A 166 0.09 -15.32 -16.48
C GLU A 166 -0.18 -16.50 -17.42
N GLU A 167 -0.03 -17.74 -16.94
CA GLU A 167 -0.36 -18.94 -17.72
C GLU A 167 -1.82 -18.93 -18.19
N ARG A 168 -2.74 -18.55 -17.29
CA ARG A 168 -4.17 -18.40 -17.62
C ARG A 168 -4.40 -17.29 -18.63
N GLY A 169 -3.77 -16.12 -18.46
CA GLY A 169 -3.91 -14.98 -19.37
C GLY A 169 -3.38 -15.28 -20.78
N ILE A 170 -2.26 -16.01 -20.89
CA ILE A 170 -1.73 -16.48 -22.18
C ILE A 170 -2.72 -17.42 -22.86
N LYS A 171 -3.29 -18.38 -22.11
CA LYS A 171 -4.26 -19.31 -22.65
C LYS A 171 -5.54 -18.61 -23.11
N GLU A 172 -6.14 -17.79 -22.25
CA GLU A 172 -7.36 -17.04 -22.58
C GLU A 172 -7.13 -16.10 -23.78
N GLY A 173 -5.94 -15.48 -23.88
CA GLY A 173 -5.56 -14.66 -25.04
C GLY A 173 -5.43 -15.45 -26.34
N ALA A 174 -4.86 -16.65 -26.30
CA ALA A 174 -4.76 -17.53 -27.46
C ALA A 174 -6.14 -18.03 -27.91
N ASP A 175 -7.01 -18.39 -26.97
CA ASP A 175 -8.38 -18.83 -27.25
C ASP A 175 -9.20 -17.68 -27.87
N MET A 176 -9.16 -16.47 -27.28
CA MET A 176 -9.81 -15.27 -27.84
C MET A 176 -9.33 -14.96 -29.26
N ARG A 177 -8.00 -15.01 -29.50
CA ARG A 177 -7.45 -14.77 -30.84
C ARG A 177 -7.93 -15.81 -31.85
N SER A 178 -8.06 -17.06 -31.45
CA SER A 178 -8.54 -18.14 -32.33
C SER A 178 -10.00 -17.91 -32.72
N VAL A 179 -10.84 -17.45 -31.78
CA VAL A 179 -12.23 -17.05 -32.03
C VAL A 179 -12.30 -15.83 -32.98
N ASP A 180 -11.47 -14.81 -32.78
CA ASP A 180 -11.43 -13.63 -33.66
C ASP A 180 -11.04 -14.00 -35.10
N ILE A 181 -10.06 -14.89 -35.26
CA ILE A 181 -9.68 -15.39 -36.58
C ILE A 181 -10.84 -16.18 -37.19
N ALA A 182 -11.50 -17.05 -36.42
CA ALA A 182 -12.65 -17.83 -36.91
C ALA A 182 -13.79 -16.91 -37.41
N LEU A 183 -14.13 -15.87 -36.65
CA LEU A 183 -15.11 -14.85 -37.03
C LEU A 183 -14.74 -14.18 -38.35
N ASN A 184 -13.48 -13.77 -38.51
CA ASN A 184 -13.01 -13.10 -39.72
C ASN A 184 -13.06 -14.04 -40.93
N LEU A 185 -12.63 -15.30 -40.78
CA LEU A 185 -12.67 -16.28 -41.87
C LEU A 185 -14.10 -16.63 -42.28
N LEU A 186 -15.02 -16.78 -41.32
CA LEU A 186 -16.45 -16.99 -41.60
C LEU A 186 -17.06 -15.81 -42.36
N LYS A 187 -16.75 -14.56 -41.96
CA LYS A 187 -17.17 -13.35 -42.68
C LYS A 187 -16.62 -13.25 -44.11
N MET A 188 -15.45 -13.85 -44.36
CA MET A 188 -14.87 -13.96 -45.70
C MET A 188 -15.50 -15.09 -46.54
N GLY A 189 -16.47 -15.83 -45.99
CA GLY A 189 -17.21 -16.88 -46.70
C GLY A 189 -16.52 -18.25 -46.73
N LEU A 190 -15.52 -18.48 -45.88
CA LEU A 190 -14.88 -19.81 -45.76
C LEU A 190 -15.84 -20.82 -45.11
N SER A 191 -15.72 -22.09 -45.49
CA SER A 191 -16.51 -23.18 -44.89
C SER A 191 -16.05 -23.47 -43.46
N VAL A 192 -16.94 -24.06 -42.66
CA VAL A 192 -16.65 -24.41 -41.25
C VAL A 192 -15.44 -25.34 -41.14
N GLU A 193 -15.27 -26.25 -42.10
CA GLU A 193 -14.12 -27.17 -42.16
C GLU A 193 -12.81 -26.42 -42.45
N GLN A 194 -12.84 -25.43 -43.34
CA GLN A 194 -11.67 -24.60 -43.66
C GLN A 194 -11.27 -23.72 -42.46
N VAL A 195 -12.27 -23.17 -41.75
CA VAL A 195 -12.06 -22.38 -40.53
C VAL A 195 -11.48 -23.25 -39.40
N ALA A 196 -11.95 -24.49 -39.25
CA ALA A 196 -11.43 -25.44 -38.27
C ALA A 196 -9.94 -25.73 -38.50
N VAL A 197 -9.53 -25.93 -39.75
CA VAL A 197 -8.11 -26.12 -40.10
C VAL A 197 -7.26 -24.87 -39.81
N GLY A 198 -7.78 -23.67 -40.11
CA GLY A 198 -7.04 -22.42 -39.94
C GLY A 198 -6.91 -21.92 -38.50
N THR A 199 -7.81 -22.35 -37.61
CA THR A 199 -7.89 -21.84 -36.22
C THR A 199 -7.59 -22.91 -35.17
N GLY A 200 -7.69 -24.20 -35.52
CA GLY A 200 -7.56 -25.30 -34.58
C GLY A 200 -8.76 -25.48 -33.64
N LEU A 201 -9.82 -24.69 -33.81
CA LEU A 201 -11.07 -24.83 -33.04
C LEU A 201 -11.86 -26.06 -33.49
N ALA A 202 -12.65 -26.63 -32.59
CA ALA A 202 -13.55 -27.72 -32.93
C ALA A 202 -14.68 -27.21 -33.84
N ILE A 203 -15.12 -28.05 -34.79
CA ILE A 203 -16.22 -27.72 -35.71
C ILE A 203 -17.46 -27.23 -34.95
N LYS A 204 -17.79 -27.85 -33.81
CA LYS A 204 -18.91 -27.45 -32.97
C LYS A 204 -18.78 -26.00 -32.44
N GLU A 205 -17.59 -25.58 -32.04
CA GLU A 205 -17.34 -24.22 -31.54
C GLU A 205 -17.49 -23.19 -32.67
N ILE A 206 -17.01 -23.53 -33.87
CA ILE A 206 -17.14 -22.67 -35.06
C ILE A 206 -18.61 -22.56 -35.51
N GLU A 207 -19.36 -23.65 -35.41
CA GLU A 207 -20.81 -23.67 -35.66
C GLU A 207 -21.57 -22.75 -34.69
N GLU A 208 -21.23 -22.78 -33.41
CA GLU A 208 -21.79 -21.86 -32.40
C GLU A 208 -21.44 -20.40 -32.72
N ILE A 209 -20.19 -20.11 -33.10
CA ILE A 209 -19.76 -18.78 -33.55
C ILE A 209 -20.54 -18.35 -34.80
N ARG A 210 -20.70 -19.23 -35.79
CA ARG A 210 -21.41 -18.93 -37.04
C ARG A 210 -22.88 -18.60 -36.79
N ASN A 211 -23.54 -19.35 -35.90
CA ASN A 211 -24.93 -19.11 -35.54
C ASN A 211 -25.12 -17.78 -34.81
N SER A 212 -24.09 -17.28 -34.12
CA SER A 212 -24.13 -15.95 -33.48
C SER A 212 -24.03 -14.77 -34.46
N LEU A 213 -23.65 -15.02 -35.72
CA LEU A 213 -23.54 -14.02 -36.79
C LEU A 213 -24.81 -13.88 -37.65
N GLN A 214 -25.80 -14.78 -37.48
CA GLN A 214 -27.09 -14.79 -38.18
C GLN A 214 -28.16 -14.03 -37.40
#